data_AF-A0A7V8RHT4-F1
#
_entry.id   AF-A0A7V8RHT4-F1
#
_cell.length_a   1.000
_cell.length_b   1.000
_cell.length_c   1.000
_cell.angle_alpha   90.00
_cell.angle_beta   90.00
_cell.angle_gamma   90.00
#
_symmetry.space_group_name_H-M   'P 1'
#
loop_
_entity.id
_entity.type
_entity.pdbx_description
1 polymer ?
#
loop_
_entity_poly.entity_id
_entity_poly.type
_entity_poly.pdbx_seq_one_letter_code
_entity_poly.pdbx_strand_id
1 'polypeptide(L)'
;MKRKPNCAAYQANQLANTLRGIESCLILLKKGKPFPSINRLTLEVGKQLDIDPSIFRKPTSEHRKLLNKYIKDLVSRGRKETDEPSVDALKIRNIELTRKVSILEKELKTPHNKLALVAPKIAKSDPRQFDLDSLCMFIDDILKCQRNLQFKDGALYNLETFSEEDELVSTNNNCKVYLEWKNGR
;
A
#
# COMPACT_ATOMS: atom_id res chain seq x y z
N MET A 1 9.92 -14.51 -55.86
CA MET A 1 9.00 -14.27 -54.72
C MET A 1 9.84 -13.91 -53.48
N LYS A 2 9.82 -12.65 -53.03
CA LYS A 2 10.56 -12.23 -51.83
C LYS A 2 9.78 -12.68 -50.59
N ARG A 3 10.33 -13.62 -49.81
CA ARG A 3 9.75 -14.06 -48.53
C ARG A 3 9.70 -12.86 -47.59
N LYS A 4 8.51 -12.39 -47.22
CA LYS A 4 8.36 -11.36 -46.17
C LYS A 4 8.91 -11.95 -44.87
N PRO A 5 9.83 -11.28 -44.16
CA PRO A 5 10.26 -11.74 -42.85
C PRO A 5 9.05 -11.72 -41.92
N ASN A 6 8.81 -12.84 -41.25
CA ASN A 6 7.65 -13.03 -40.39
C ASN A 6 7.89 -12.21 -39.11
N CYS A 7 7.35 -10.98 -39.06
CA CYS A 7 7.60 -10.00 -37.99
C CYS A 7 7.40 -10.58 -36.58
N ALA A 8 6.41 -11.46 -36.42
CA ALA A 8 6.13 -12.17 -35.17
C ALA A 8 7.28 -13.11 -34.74
N ALA A 9 7.90 -13.82 -35.69
CA ALA A 9 9.03 -14.71 -35.39
C ALA A 9 10.30 -13.91 -35.03
N TYR A 10 10.49 -12.75 -35.65
CA TYR A 10 11.59 -11.85 -35.32
C TYR A 10 11.44 -11.27 -33.90
N GLN A 11 10.24 -10.80 -33.55
CA GLN A 11 9.94 -10.29 -32.21
C GLN A 11 10.05 -11.37 -31.12
N ALA A 12 9.59 -12.60 -31.41
CA ALA A 12 9.73 -13.72 -30.49
C ALA A 12 11.20 -14.10 -30.24
N ASN A 13 12.02 -14.11 -31.29
CA ASN A 13 13.47 -14.36 -31.15
C ASN A 13 14.17 -13.24 -30.40
N GLN A 14 13.79 -11.98 -30.63
CA GLN A 14 14.34 -10.84 -29.91
C GLN A 14 14.01 -10.91 -28.41
N LEU A 15 12.77 -11.29 -28.07
CA LEU A 15 12.33 -11.52 -26.70
C LEU A 15 13.07 -12.68 -26.03
N ALA A 16 13.29 -13.77 -26.75
CA ALA A 16 14.02 -14.94 -26.22
C ALA A 16 15.49 -14.59 -25.95
N ASN A 17 16.11 -13.79 -26.82
CA ASN A 17 17.49 -13.35 -26.64
C ASN A 17 17.63 -12.40 -25.45
N THR A 18 16.72 -11.44 -25.28
CA THR A 18 16.74 -10.55 -24.11
C THR A 18 16.51 -11.31 -22.81
N LEU A 19 15.56 -12.25 -22.77
CA LEU A 19 15.34 -13.11 -21.61
C LEU A 19 16.58 -13.93 -21.24
N ARG A 20 17.27 -14.51 -22.23
CA ARG A 20 18.52 -15.26 -22.00
C ARG A 20 19.64 -14.37 -21.48
N GLY A 21 19.75 -13.14 -21.99
CA GLY A 21 20.70 -12.14 -21.49
C GLY A 21 20.44 -11.78 -20.04
N ILE A 22 19.17 -11.51 -19.69
CA ILE A 22 18.72 -11.24 -18.32
C ILE A 22 19.05 -12.43 -17.40
N GLU A 23 18.74 -13.66 -17.82
CA GLU A 23 19.03 -14.85 -17.02
C GLU A 23 20.52 -15.03 -16.75
N SER A 24 21.35 -14.85 -17.78
CA SER A 24 22.81 -14.95 -17.66
C SER A 24 23.36 -13.90 -16.68
N CYS A 25 22.84 -12.67 -16.76
CA CYS A 25 23.18 -11.58 -15.84
C CYS A 25 22.79 -11.92 -14.40
N LEU A 26 21.56 -12.39 -14.16
CA LEU A 26 21.09 -12.78 -12.83
C LEU A 26 21.93 -13.92 -12.22
N ILE A 27 22.34 -14.91 -13.03
CA ILE A 27 23.22 -16.00 -12.60
C ILE A 27 24.61 -15.47 -12.21
N LEU A 28 25.16 -14.50 -12.95
CA LEU A 28 26.43 -13.87 -12.60
C LEU A 28 26.33 -13.07 -11.29
N LEU A 29 25.27 -12.29 -11.14
CA LEU A 29 24.99 -11.50 -9.93
C LEU A 29 24.81 -12.39 -8.69
N LYS A 30 24.38 -13.64 -8.87
CA LYS A 30 24.22 -14.62 -7.76
C LYS A 30 25.53 -14.98 -7.08
N LYS A 31 26.67 -14.80 -7.74
CA LYS A 31 28.00 -15.01 -7.14
C LYS A 31 28.44 -13.84 -6.24
N GLY A 32 27.73 -12.71 -6.29
CA GLY A 32 28.02 -11.50 -5.54
C GLY A 32 27.31 -11.41 -4.19
N LYS A 33 27.41 -10.25 -3.56
CA LYS A 33 26.62 -9.93 -2.36
C LYS A 33 25.15 -9.70 -2.74
N PRO A 34 24.18 -10.11 -1.91
CA PRO A 34 22.77 -9.84 -2.16
C PRO A 34 22.47 -8.34 -2.19
N PHE A 35 21.52 -7.96 -3.04
CA PHE A 35 21.04 -6.60 -3.21
C PHE A 35 20.05 -6.19 -2.12
N PRO A 36 20.04 -4.91 -1.71
CA PRO A 36 19.15 -4.44 -0.64
C PRO A 36 17.66 -4.38 -1.04
N SER A 37 17.36 -4.31 -2.34
CA SER A 37 15.99 -4.29 -2.85
C SER A 37 15.90 -4.78 -4.29
N ILE A 38 14.70 -5.20 -4.70
CA ILE A 38 14.39 -5.58 -6.09
C ILE A 38 14.70 -4.41 -7.04
N ASN A 39 14.38 -3.17 -6.64
CA ASN A 39 14.66 -1.99 -7.46
C ASN A 39 16.16 -1.84 -7.76
N ARG A 40 17.01 -2.03 -6.74
CA ARG A 40 18.47 -1.96 -6.90
C ARG A 40 18.98 -3.04 -7.84
N LEU A 41 18.44 -4.26 -7.72
CA LEU A 41 18.73 -5.38 -8.63
C LEU A 41 18.32 -5.05 -10.07
N THR A 42 17.11 -4.53 -10.30
CA THR A 42 16.64 -4.20 -11.65
C THR A 42 17.42 -3.06 -12.31
N LEU A 43 17.88 -2.08 -11.52
CA LEU A 43 18.76 -1.02 -12.01
C LEU A 43 20.12 -1.57 -12.45
N GLU A 44 20.69 -2.49 -11.68
CA GLU A 44 21.98 -3.09 -12.01
C GLU A 44 21.89 -3.99 -13.25
N VAL A 45 20.83 -4.80 -13.36
CA VAL A 45 20.55 -5.60 -14.56
C VAL A 45 20.35 -4.69 -15.78
N GLY A 46 19.57 -3.61 -15.62
CA GLY A 46 19.34 -2.64 -16.68
C GLY A 46 20.63 -1.96 -17.15
N LYS A 47 21.53 -1.61 -16.22
CA LYS A 47 22.84 -1.04 -16.52
C LYS A 47 23.76 -2.02 -17.27
N GLN A 48 23.76 -3.30 -16.90
CA GLN A 48 24.64 -4.30 -17.52
C GLN A 48 24.17 -4.73 -18.91
N LEU A 49 22.86 -4.70 -19.18
CA LEU A 49 22.27 -5.16 -20.42
C LEU A 49 21.75 -4.03 -21.32
N ASP A 50 21.88 -2.77 -20.89
CA ASP A 50 21.31 -1.59 -21.55
C ASP A 50 19.81 -1.72 -21.81
N ILE A 51 19.05 -2.08 -20.77
CA ILE A 51 17.60 -2.24 -20.83
C ILE A 51 16.93 -1.39 -19.75
N ASP A 52 15.82 -0.73 -20.10
CA ASP A 52 15.03 0.03 -19.13
C ASP A 52 14.46 -0.90 -18.04
N PRO A 53 14.73 -0.64 -16.75
CA PRO A 53 14.15 -1.39 -15.63
C PRO A 53 12.62 -1.46 -15.63
N SER A 54 11.94 -0.57 -16.36
CA SER A 54 10.48 -0.55 -16.50
C SER A 54 9.89 -1.86 -17.03
N ILE A 55 10.67 -2.65 -17.78
CA ILE A 55 10.25 -3.96 -18.32
C ILE A 55 9.89 -4.97 -17.20
N PHE A 56 10.45 -4.79 -16.00
CA PHE A 56 10.22 -5.66 -14.84
C PHE A 56 9.03 -5.21 -13.98
N ARG A 57 8.34 -4.11 -14.34
CA ARG A 57 7.22 -3.59 -13.54
C ARG A 57 5.94 -4.43 -13.70
N LYS A 58 5.67 -4.93 -14.90
CA LYS A 58 4.44 -5.69 -15.19
C LYS A 58 4.52 -7.10 -14.58
N PRO A 59 3.64 -7.47 -13.63
CA PRO A 59 3.70 -8.78 -12.96
C PRO A 59 3.54 -9.97 -13.92
N THR A 60 2.75 -9.78 -14.97
CA THR A 60 2.45 -10.80 -15.99
C THR A 60 3.55 -10.94 -17.04
N SER A 61 4.55 -10.05 -17.08
CA SER A 61 5.62 -10.12 -18.09
C SER A 61 6.55 -11.29 -17.82
N GLU A 62 7.03 -11.93 -18.90
CA GLU A 62 8.02 -13.00 -18.80
C GLU A 62 9.31 -12.52 -18.11
N HIS A 63 9.64 -11.23 -18.25
CA HIS A 63 10.81 -10.61 -17.63
C HIS A 63 10.66 -10.57 -16.11
N ARG A 64 9.47 -10.20 -15.61
CA ARG A 64 9.20 -10.20 -14.17
C ARG A 64 9.09 -11.61 -13.60
N LYS A 65 8.49 -12.55 -14.34
CA LYS A 65 8.46 -13.97 -13.95
C LYS A 65 9.87 -14.54 -13.81
N LEU A 66 10.74 -14.27 -14.76
CA LEU A 66 12.15 -14.68 -14.71
C LEU A 66 12.86 -14.06 -13.51
N LEU A 67 12.75 -12.74 -13.32
CA LEU A 67 13.34 -12.04 -12.17
C LEU A 67 12.89 -12.67 -10.84
N ASN A 68 11.59 -12.92 -10.68
CA ASN A 68 11.00 -13.47 -9.45
C ASN A 68 11.61 -14.82 -9.03
N LYS A 69 12.09 -15.64 -9.98
CA LYS A 69 12.77 -16.91 -9.67
C LYS A 69 14.07 -16.69 -8.88
N TYR A 70 14.74 -15.57 -9.09
CA TYR A 70 16.06 -15.28 -8.51
C TYR A 70 16.00 -14.31 -7.32
N ILE A 71 14.87 -13.65 -7.07
CA ILE A 71 14.73 -12.64 -5.99
C ILE A 71 15.10 -13.19 -4.62
N LYS A 72 14.70 -14.43 -4.28
CA LYS A 72 14.98 -15.03 -2.97
C LYS A 72 16.48 -15.16 -2.69
N ASP A 73 17.28 -15.37 -3.74
CA ASP A 73 18.73 -15.56 -3.64
C ASP A 73 19.48 -14.23 -3.77
N LEU A 74 18.95 -13.31 -4.58
CA LEU A 74 19.63 -12.07 -4.96
C LEU A 74 19.23 -10.86 -4.13
N VAL A 75 18.12 -10.90 -3.40
CA VAL A 75 17.63 -9.75 -2.64
C VAL A 75 17.60 -10.10 -1.16
N SER A 76 18.35 -9.35 -0.37
CA SER A 76 18.30 -9.41 1.08
C SER A 76 16.88 -9.08 1.53
N ARG A 77 16.21 -10.02 2.22
CA ARG A 77 15.05 -9.70 3.07
C ARG A 77 15.49 -9.03 4.37
N GLY A 78 16.43 -8.08 4.26
CA GLY A 78 16.77 -7.20 5.36
C GLY A 78 15.55 -6.33 5.62
N ARG A 79 15.04 -6.34 6.86
CA ARG A 79 14.11 -5.30 7.32
C ARG A 79 14.65 -3.98 6.82
N LYS A 80 13.79 -3.18 6.17
CA LYS A 80 14.10 -1.82 5.70
C LYS A 80 14.97 -1.18 6.78
N GLU A 81 16.26 -0.99 6.50
CA GLU A 81 17.03 0.03 7.19
C GLU A 81 16.29 1.31 6.83
N THR A 82 15.41 1.73 7.74
CA THR A 82 14.86 3.08 7.70
C THR A 82 16.08 3.96 7.75
N ASP A 83 16.43 4.58 6.61
CA ASP A 83 17.33 5.72 6.59
C ASP A 83 16.88 6.62 7.75
N GLU A 84 17.70 6.72 8.80
CA GLU A 84 17.34 7.55 9.94
C GLU A 84 17.06 8.94 9.38
N PRO A 85 15.83 9.47 9.60
CA PRO A 85 15.47 10.75 9.03
C PRO A 85 16.48 11.77 9.54
N SER A 86 17.17 12.45 8.61
CA SER A 86 18.12 13.50 8.95
C SER A 86 17.52 14.43 10.00
N VAL A 87 18.35 14.87 10.94
CA VAL A 87 17.97 15.79 12.03
C VAL A 87 17.20 17.01 11.49
N ASP A 88 17.53 17.47 10.28
CA ASP A 88 16.84 18.58 9.62
C ASP A 88 15.43 18.20 9.14
N ALA A 89 15.25 16.98 8.61
CA ALA A 89 13.93 16.46 8.26
C ALA A 89 13.04 16.29 9.50
N LEU A 90 13.62 15.87 10.63
CA LEU A 90 12.92 15.79 11.91
C LEU A 90 12.50 17.17 12.44
N LYS A 91 13.38 18.18 12.34
CA LYS A 91 13.06 19.56 12.72
C LYS A 91 11.92 20.13 11.88
N ILE A 92 11.97 19.96 10.55
CA ILE A 92 10.91 20.41 9.65
C ILE A 92 9.57 19.75 10.02
N ARG A 93 9.58 18.44 10.27
CA ARG A 93 8.39 17.70 10.69
C ARG A 93 7.84 18.20 12.03
N ASN A 94 8.71 18.52 12.98
CA ASN A 94 8.31 19.02 14.29
C ASN A 94 7.69 20.42 14.21
N ILE A 95 8.25 21.32 13.39
CA ILE A 95 7.68 22.65 13.13
C ILE A 95 6.28 22.53 12.53
N GLU A 96 6.12 21.67 11.53
CA GLU A 96 4.83 21.46 10.86
C GLU A 96 3.78 20.84 11.80
N LEU A 97 4.17 19.87 12.64
CA LEU A 97 3.28 19.30 13.66
C LEU A 97 2.86 20.35 14.69
N THR A 98 3.80 21.17 15.15
CA THR A 98 3.52 22.26 16.11
C THR A 98 2.53 23.26 15.52
N ARG A 99 2.68 23.61 14.23
CA ARG A 99 1.74 24.47 13.52
C ARG A 99 0.34 23.85 13.46
N LYS A 100 0.23 22.56 13.13
CA LYS A 100 -1.06 21.84 13.08
C LYS A 100 -1.76 21.80 14.43
N VAL A 101 -1.01 21.53 15.50
CA VAL A 101 -1.55 21.56 16.87
C VAL A 101 -2.09 22.95 17.19
N SER A 102 -1.32 24.01 16.90
CA SER A 102 -1.77 25.39 17.15
C SER A 102 -3.05 25.76 16.39
N ILE A 103 -3.20 25.30 15.14
CA ILE A 103 -4.43 25.50 14.36
C ILE A 103 -5.60 24.77 15.02
N LEU A 104 -5.43 23.49 15.38
CA LEU A 104 -6.49 22.71 16.03
C LEU A 104 -6.89 23.30 17.38
N GLU A 105 -5.94 23.75 18.19
CA GLU A 105 -6.23 24.42 19.46
C GLU A 105 -7.01 25.72 19.26
N LYS A 106 -6.72 26.47 18.19
CA LYS A 106 -7.44 27.70 17.85
C LYS A 106 -8.87 27.41 17.38
N GLU A 107 -9.05 26.40 16.52
CA GLU A 107 -10.36 25.95 16.07
C GLU A 107 -11.22 25.43 17.23
N LEU A 108 -10.62 24.73 18.21
CA LEU A 108 -11.31 24.29 19.43
C LEU A 108 -11.70 25.46 20.34
N LYS A 109 -10.84 26.49 20.46
CA LYS A 109 -11.12 27.66 21.32
C LYS A 109 -12.16 28.60 20.71
N THR A 110 -12.20 28.74 19.39
CA THR A 110 -13.12 29.64 18.69
C THR A 110 -13.68 28.96 17.46
N PRO A 111 -14.70 28.08 17.59
CA PRO A 111 -15.30 27.41 16.45
C PRO A 111 -15.99 28.45 15.56
N HIS A 112 -15.43 28.72 14.38
CA HIS A 112 -16.03 29.65 13.41
C HIS A 112 -17.25 29.04 12.69
N ASN A 113 -17.43 27.72 12.77
CA ASN A 113 -18.63 27.06 12.30
C ASN A 113 -19.71 27.00 13.38
N LYS A 114 -20.68 27.92 13.31
CA LYS A 114 -21.95 27.86 14.09
C LYS A 114 -22.80 26.61 13.78
N LEU A 115 -22.40 25.78 12.81
CA LEU A 115 -23.02 24.50 12.48
C LEU A 115 -22.43 23.31 13.27
N ALA A 116 -21.36 23.50 14.06
CA ALA A 116 -20.67 22.39 14.73
C ALA A 116 -21.07 22.15 16.19
N LEU A 117 -22.00 22.94 16.77
CA LEU A 117 -22.43 22.78 18.16
C LEU A 117 -23.95 22.93 18.31
N VAL A 118 -24.72 22.29 17.43
CA VAL A 118 -26.01 21.77 17.93
C VAL A 118 -25.63 20.56 18.78
N ALA A 119 -25.34 20.82 20.06
CA ALA A 119 -25.36 19.74 21.03
C ALA A 119 -26.72 19.04 20.84
N PRO A 120 -26.74 17.72 20.54
CA PRO A 120 -28.01 17.03 20.48
C PRO A 120 -28.69 17.31 21.81
N LYS A 121 -29.96 17.74 21.79
CA LYS A 121 -30.75 17.78 23.02
C LYS A 121 -30.75 16.35 23.54
N ILE A 122 -29.89 16.09 24.53
CA ILE A 122 -29.86 14.83 25.24
C ILE A 122 -31.18 14.81 26.01
N ALA A 123 -32.22 14.29 25.37
CA ALA A 123 -33.35 13.75 26.08
C ALA A 123 -32.74 12.78 27.08
N LYS A 124 -33.08 12.96 28.37
CA LYS A 124 -32.64 12.11 29.47
C LYS A 124 -32.99 10.66 29.14
N SER A 125 -32.07 9.99 28.48
CA SER A 125 -32.07 8.55 28.27
C SER A 125 -31.06 8.01 29.26
N ASP A 126 -31.44 6.91 29.88
CA ASP A 126 -30.68 6.21 30.89
C ASP A 126 -29.21 6.07 30.43
N PRO A 127 -28.18 6.41 31.23
CA PRO A 127 -26.76 6.31 30.85
C PRO A 127 -26.30 4.88 30.49
N ARG A 128 -27.21 3.89 30.51
CA ARG A 128 -27.00 2.50 30.10
C ARG A 128 -27.65 2.15 28.75
N GLN A 129 -28.42 3.05 28.14
CA GLN A 129 -28.92 2.88 26.78
C GLN A 129 -27.92 3.50 25.80
N PHE A 130 -26.86 2.74 25.52
CA PHE A 130 -26.12 2.97 24.28
C PHE A 130 -27.09 2.71 23.13
N ASP A 131 -27.42 3.75 22.38
CA ASP A 131 -28.21 3.61 21.17
C ASP A 131 -27.35 2.94 20.09
N LEU A 132 -27.48 1.61 20.04
CA LEU A 132 -26.76 0.73 19.14
C LEU A 132 -27.00 1.11 17.67
N ASP A 133 -28.20 1.62 17.35
CA ASP A 133 -28.55 2.10 16.02
C ASP A 133 -27.74 3.34 15.64
N SER A 134 -27.66 4.32 16.54
CA SER A 134 -26.85 5.53 16.33
C SER A 134 -25.36 5.19 16.14
N LEU A 135 -24.84 4.26 16.93
CA LEU A 135 -23.45 3.80 16.80
C LEU A 135 -23.21 3.10 15.46
N CYS A 136 -24.11 2.20 15.05
CA CYS A 136 -23.97 1.49 13.79
C CYS A 136 -24.14 2.41 12.58
N MET A 137 -25.01 3.41 12.65
CA MET A 137 -25.11 4.46 11.61
C MET A 137 -23.81 5.26 11.49
N PHE A 138 -23.21 5.65 12.62
CA PHE A 138 -21.93 6.35 12.61
C PHE A 138 -20.80 5.51 11.99
N ILE A 139 -20.74 4.22 12.32
CA ILE A 139 -19.79 3.28 11.70
C ILE A 139 -20.03 3.20 10.18
N ASP A 140 -21.28 3.14 9.74
CA ASP A 140 -21.62 3.09 8.32
C ASP A 140 -21.17 4.36 7.56
N ASP A 141 -21.30 5.54 8.17
CA ASP A 141 -20.85 6.80 7.58
C ASP A 141 -19.32 6.89 7.49
N ILE A 142 -18.60 6.37 8.48
CA ILE A 142 -17.13 6.24 8.41
C ILE A 142 -16.74 5.35 7.24
N LEU A 143 -17.38 4.19 7.09
CA LEU A 143 -17.07 3.23 6.03
C LEU A 143 -17.43 3.75 4.63
N LYS A 144 -18.47 4.59 4.49
CA LYS A 144 -18.76 5.30 3.23
C LYS A 144 -17.67 6.30 2.86
N CYS A 145 -17.12 6.99 3.86
CA CYS A 145 -16.05 7.97 3.66
C CYS A 145 -14.69 7.30 3.38
N GLN A 146 -14.44 6.12 3.94
CA GLN A 146 -13.16 5.42 3.87
C GLN A 146 -13.24 4.14 3.04
N ARG A 147 -13.06 4.27 1.72
CA ARG A 147 -13.14 3.15 0.75
C ARG A 147 -12.09 2.06 0.96
N ASN A 148 -11.02 2.38 1.67
CA ASN A 148 -9.95 1.48 2.04
C ASN A 148 -10.32 0.51 3.17
N LEU A 149 -11.34 0.82 3.97
CA LEU A 149 -11.83 -0.06 5.03
C LEU A 149 -12.80 -1.09 4.44
N GLN A 150 -12.47 -2.38 4.54
CA GLN A 150 -13.28 -3.46 3.99
C GLN A 150 -13.42 -4.63 4.97
N PHE A 151 -14.59 -5.25 4.96
CA PHE A 151 -14.82 -6.47 5.72
C PHE A 151 -14.40 -7.71 4.94
N LYS A 152 -13.65 -8.60 5.59
CA LYS A 152 -13.21 -9.89 5.05
C LYS A 152 -13.32 -10.92 6.16
N ASP A 153 -14.02 -12.03 5.90
CA ASP A 153 -14.28 -13.10 6.88
C ASP A 153 -14.85 -12.60 8.23
N GLY A 154 -15.67 -11.55 8.17
CA GLY A 154 -16.30 -10.91 9.33
C GLY A 154 -15.40 -9.95 10.12
N ALA A 155 -14.11 -9.85 9.79
CA ALA A 155 -13.18 -8.88 10.38
C ALA A 155 -13.02 -7.64 9.49
N LEU A 156 -12.67 -6.50 10.08
CA LEU A 156 -12.45 -5.25 9.37
C LEU A 156 -10.96 -5.07 9.08
N TYR A 157 -10.64 -4.80 7.82
CA TYR A 157 -9.29 -4.57 7.34
C TYR A 157 -9.15 -3.20 6.69
N ASN A 158 -7.96 -2.64 6.80
CA ASN A 158 -7.52 -1.50 6.00
C ASN A 158 -6.67 -2.01 4.83
N LEU A 159 -7.11 -1.73 3.62
CA LEU A 159 -6.44 -2.11 2.37
C LEU A 159 -5.45 -1.04 1.88
N GLU A 160 -5.45 0.14 2.50
CA GLU A 160 -4.50 1.20 2.17
C GLU A 160 -3.20 0.96 2.95
N THR A 161 -2.47 -0.07 2.56
CA THR A 161 -1.17 -0.38 3.15
C THR A 161 -0.06 -0.23 2.11
N PHE A 162 0.93 0.59 2.46
CA PHE A 162 2.19 0.69 1.72
C PHE A 162 2.99 -0.64 1.72
N SER A 163 2.53 -1.63 2.49
CA SER A 163 3.16 -2.94 2.69
C SER A 163 2.56 -4.07 1.84
N GLU A 164 1.53 -3.82 1.03
CA GLU A 164 0.81 -4.86 0.24
C GLU A 164 0.14 -5.97 1.11
N GLU A 165 0.07 -5.77 2.43
CA GLU A 165 -0.57 -6.70 3.38
C GLU A 165 -1.79 -6.01 4.02
N ASP A 166 -2.96 -6.66 3.96
CA ASP A 166 -4.20 -6.16 4.58
C ASP A 166 -3.98 -5.96 6.10
N GLU A 167 -4.12 -4.73 6.61
CA GLU A 167 -3.95 -4.45 8.03
C GLU A 167 -5.25 -4.74 8.78
N LEU A 168 -5.19 -5.60 9.80
CA LEU A 168 -6.35 -5.90 10.64
C LEU A 168 -6.68 -4.68 11.52
N VAL A 169 -7.86 -4.10 11.31
CA VAL A 169 -8.38 -2.98 12.11
C VAL A 169 -9.21 -3.48 13.28
N SER A 170 -10.05 -4.50 13.05
CA SER A 170 -10.91 -5.07 14.10
C SER A 170 -11.25 -6.53 13.83
N THR A 171 -11.35 -7.31 14.90
CA THR A 171 -11.63 -8.76 14.83
C THR A 171 -13.12 -9.04 14.63
N ASN A 172 -13.42 -10.26 14.15
CA ASN A 172 -14.79 -10.69 13.87
C ASN A 172 -15.75 -10.52 15.06
N ASN A 173 -15.32 -10.89 16.28
CA ASN A 173 -16.14 -10.74 17.48
C ASN A 173 -16.60 -9.30 17.72
N ASN A 174 -15.74 -8.32 17.44
CA ASN A 174 -16.04 -6.90 17.63
C ASN A 174 -16.90 -6.34 16.50
N CYS A 175 -16.79 -6.91 15.30
CA CYS A 175 -17.55 -6.49 14.11
C CYS A 175 -18.93 -7.13 14.02
N LYS A 176 -19.14 -8.27 14.69
CA LYS A 176 -20.36 -9.09 14.62
C LYS A 176 -21.64 -8.26 14.84
N VAL A 177 -21.67 -7.43 15.87
CA VAL A 177 -22.83 -6.60 16.21
C VAL A 177 -23.21 -5.65 15.07
N TYR A 178 -22.22 -4.98 14.48
CA TYR A 178 -22.44 -4.08 13.34
C TYR A 178 -22.85 -4.84 12.08
N LEU A 179 -22.24 -5.99 11.80
CA LEU A 179 -22.55 -6.81 10.63
C LEU A 179 -23.96 -7.41 10.72
N GLU A 180 -24.39 -7.88 11.89
CA GLU A 180 -25.76 -8.34 12.15
C GLU A 180 -26.76 -7.20 11.96
N TRP A 181 -26.46 -6.01 12.48
CA TRP A 181 -27.29 -4.82 12.28
C TRP A 181 -27.38 -4.41 10.80
N LYS A 182 -26.27 -4.44 10.06
CA LYS A 182 -26.22 -4.07 8.64
C LYS A 182 -26.96 -5.07 7.74
N ASN A 183 -26.88 -6.36 8.07
CA ASN A 183 -27.54 -7.43 7.30
C ASN A 183 -29.03 -7.57 7.66
N GLY A 184 -29.46 -7.04 8.82
CA GLY A 184 -30.85 -7.03 9.25
C GLY A 184 -31.69 -5.86 8.70
N ARG A 185 -31.05 -4.89 8.03
CA ARG A 185 -31.70 -3.82 7.26
C ARG A 185 -31.71 -4.16 5.78
#